data_AF-A0A3P7K1M5-F1
#
_entry.id   AF-A0A3P7K1M5-F1
#
_cell.length_a   1.000
_cell.length_b   1.000
_cell.length_c   1.000
_cell.angle_alpha   90.00
_cell.angle_beta   90.00
_cell.angle_gamma   90.00
#
_symmetry.space_group_name_H-M   'P 1'
#
loop_
_entity.id
_entity.type
_entity.pdbx_description
1 polymer ?
#
loop_
_entity_poly.entity_id
_entity_poly.type
_entity_poly.pdbx_seq_one_letter_code
_entity_poly.pdbx_strand_id
1 'polypeptide(L)'
;MKIGLAYQIADIYANYPIDGVVGLAFSNLSQYDIVSPFELAWNLGLVAPVFTVYMKGGTQEDNVDGGVVTYGGIDQEHCSEEIIYKQLIGTYYWKFEVRYYEDLVSLHSS
;
A
#
# COMPACT_ATOMS: atom_id res chain seq x y z
N MET A 1 19.25 -3.93 0.32
CA MET A 1 18.04 -3.54 1.07
C MET A 1 18.41 -3.35 2.53
N LYS A 2 17.93 -2.28 3.19
CA LYS A 2 18.08 -2.08 4.64
C LYS A 2 16.73 -2.35 5.31
N ILE A 3 16.72 -3.06 6.42
CA ILE A 3 15.51 -3.39 7.19
C ILE A 3 15.72 -3.02 8.66
N GLY A 4 14.65 -2.61 9.34
CA GLY A 4 14.68 -2.31 10.78
C GLY A 4 14.56 -3.60 11.60
N LEU A 5 15.37 -3.73 12.64
CA LEU A 5 15.23 -4.80 13.63
C LEU A 5 14.53 -4.23 14.87
N ALA A 6 13.32 -4.72 15.15
CA ALA A 6 12.56 -4.33 16.33
C ALA A 6 13.00 -5.17 17.55
N TYR A 7 13.35 -4.49 18.65
CA TYR A 7 13.62 -5.11 19.95
C TYR A 7 12.45 -4.98 20.92
N GLN A 8 11.47 -4.14 20.57
CA GLN A 8 10.26 -3.89 21.33
C GLN A 8 9.11 -3.80 20.34
N ILE A 9 7.99 -4.40 20.68
CA ILE A 9 6.74 -4.35 19.93
C ILE A 9 5.62 -3.99 20.90
N ALA A 10 4.62 -3.22 20.44
CA ALA A 10 3.46 -2.92 21.27
C ALA A 10 2.60 -4.17 21.46
N ASP A 11 2.01 -4.34 22.66
CA ASP A 11 1.20 -5.51 23.02
C ASP A 11 0.05 -5.79 22.05
N ILE A 12 -0.46 -4.75 21.37
CA ILE A 12 -1.52 -4.89 20.37
C ILE A 12 -1.13 -5.90 19.29
N TYR A 13 0.17 -5.96 18.93
CA TYR A 13 0.69 -6.82 17.88
C TYR A 13 0.89 -8.27 18.32
N ALA A 14 0.84 -8.57 19.62
CA ALA A 14 1.06 -9.93 20.12
C ALA A 14 -0.01 -10.93 19.65
N ASN A 15 -1.20 -10.43 19.28
CA ASN A 15 -2.33 -11.26 18.85
C ASN A 15 -2.62 -11.16 17.34
N TYR A 16 -1.83 -10.40 16.58
CA TYR A 16 -1.97 -10.38 15.12
C TYR A 16 -1.03 -11.41 14.49
N PRO A 17 -1.49 -12.21 13.51
CA PRO A 17 -0.65 -13.18 12.82
C PRO A 17 0.26 -12.51 11.78
N ILE A 18 1.09 -11.55 12.21
CA ILE A 18 2.06 -10.83 11.38
C ILE A 18 3.44 -10.82 12.04
N ASP A 19 4.49 -11.07 11.27
CA ASP A 19 5.88 -11.05 11.77
C ASP A 19 6.53 -9.66 11.64
N GLY A 20 5.94 -8.77 10.85
CA GLY A 20 6.50 -7.45 10.58
C GLY A 20 5.64 -6.61 9.63
N VAL A 21 6.18 -5.43 9.28
CA VAL A 21 5.50 -4.44 8.44
C VAL A 21 6.42 -4.02 7.31
N VAL A 22 5.88 -3.97 6.09
CA VAL A 22 6.55 -3.41 4.91
C VAL A 22 5.93 -2.05 4.59
N GLY A 23 6.71 -0.98 4.74
CA GLY A 23 6.27 0.37 4.39
C GLY A 23 6.27 0.60 2.88
N LEU A 24 5.12 1.02 2.33
CA LEU A 24 4.93 1.35 0.91
C LEU A 24 4.78 2.87 0.64
N ALA A 25 5.03 3.69 1.66
CA ALA A 25 5.10 5.15 1.49
C ALA A 25 6.39 5.58 0.78
N PHE A 26 6.45 6.86 0.44
CA PHE A 26 7.64 7.46 -0.19
C PHE A 26 8.84 7.45 0.75
N SER A 27 10.05 7.33 0.21
CA SER A 27 11.29 7.33 1.00
C SER A 27 11.49 8.62 1.81
N ASN A 28 10.89 9.73 1.38
CA ASN A 28 10.90 11.00 2.11
C ASN A 28 10.18 10.94 3.47
N LEU A 29 9.36 9.91 3.70
CA LEU A 29 8.75 9.66 5.02
C LEU A 29 9.71 8.90 5.96
N SER A 30 10.79 8.32 5.44
CA SER A 30 11.69 7.46 6.21
C SER A 30 12.44 8.26 7.27
N GLN A 31 12.38 7.81 8.53
CA GLN A 31 13.08 8.46 9.65
C GLN A 31 14.62 8.48 9.47
N TYR A 32 15.16 7.50 8.75
CA TYR A 32 16.60 7.30 8.58
C TYR A 32 17.04 7.41 7.11
N ASP A 33 16.27 8.13 6.29
CA ASP A 33 16.54 8.33 4.85
C ASP A 33 16.75 6.99 4.10
N ILE A 34 16.06 5.95 4.54
CA ILE A 34 16.12 4.62 3.91
C ILE A 34 15.18 4.60 2.72
N VAL A 35 15.72 4.19 1.56
CA VAL A 35 14.95 3.96 0.34
C VAL A 35 13.90 2.87 0.59
N SER A 36 12.64 3.16 0.31
CA SER A 36 11.54 2.21 0.49
C SER A 36 11.74 0.97 -0.39
N PRO A 37 11.27 -0.22 0.03
CA PRO A 37 11.43 -1.44 -0.76
C PRO A 37 10.88 -1.31 -2.19
N PHE A 38 9.74 -0.62 -2.34
CA PHE A 38 9.12 -0.40 -3.64
C PHE A 38 9.93 0.56 -4.52
N GLU A 39 10.39 1.69 -3.98
CA GLU A 39 11.26 2.62 -4.74
C GLU A 39 12.59 1.96 -5.12
N LEU A 40 13.15 1.11 -4.26
CA LEU A 40 14.35 0.33 -4.59
C LEU A 40 14.09 -0.61 -5.78
N ALA A 41 12.97 -1.33 -5.78
CA ALA A 41 12.62 -2.23 -6.89
C ALA A 41 12.43 -1.46 -8.21
N TRP A 42 11.78 -0.29 -8.16
CA TRP A 42 11.64 0.58 -9.32
C TRP A 42 13.00 1.12 -9.82
N ASN A 43 13.86 1.61 -8.92
CA ASN A 43 15.19 2.12 -9.26
C ASN A 43 16.10 1.04 -9.89
N LEU A 44 15.87 -0.23 -9.55
CA LEU A 44 16.56 -1.38 -10.14
C LEU A 44 15.93 -1.84 -11.47
N GLY A 45 14.83 -1.23 -11.92
CA GLY A 45 14.12 -1.60 -13.14
C GLY A 45 13.36 -2.92 -13.05
N LEU A 46 13.07 -3.41 -11.84
CA LEU A 46 12.38 -4.69 -11.63
C LEU A 46 10.86 -4.58 -11.76
N VAL A 47 10.31 -3.39 -11.51
CA VAL A 47 8.89 -3.09 -11.54
C VAL A 47 8.64 -1.72 -12.16
N ALA A 48 7.48 -1.53 -12.78
CA ALA A 48 6.99 -0.20 -13.12
C ALA A 48 6.67 0.60 -11.82
N PRO A 49 6.66 1.94 -11.85
CA PRO A 49 6.41 2.78 -10.67
C PRO A 49 4.92 2.85 -10.28
N VAL A 50 4.25 1.70 -10.23
CA VAL A 50 2.87 1.54 -9.78
C VAL A 50 2.71 0.23 -9.01
N PHE A 51 1.85 0.24 -8.00
CA PHE A 51 1.36 -0.98 -7.36
C PHE A 51 -0.14 -0.83 -7.12
N THR A 52 -0.86 -1.95 -7.10
CA THR A 52 -2.28 -1.99 -6.73
C THR A 52 -2.49 -2.90 -5.54
N VAL A 53 -3.47 -2.56 -4.71
CA VAL A 53 -3.85 -3.33 -3.53
C VAL A 53 -5.34 -3.63 -3.64
N TYR A 54 -5.65 -4.90 -3.83
CA TYR A 54 -6.99 -5.44 -3.71
C TYR A 54 -7.16 -6.04 -2.31
N MET A 55 -8.20 -5.61 -1.59
CA MET A 55 -8.58 -6.21 -0.31
C MET A 55 -9.97 -6.81 -0.47
N LYS A 56 -10.08 -8.12 -0.26
CA LYS A 56 -11.37 -8.80 -0.34
C LYS A 56 -12.18 -8.47 0.91
N GLY A 57 -13.38 -7.94 0.72
CA GLY A 57 -14.31 -7.70 1.82
C GLY A 57 -14.77 -9.01 2.45
N GLY A 58 -14.83 -9.07 3.79
CA GLY A 58 -15.26 -10.27 4.51
C GLY A 58 -14.91 -10.24 6.00
N THR A 59 -15.19 -11.34 6.68
CA THR A 59 -14.77 -11.63 8.04
C THR A 59 -13.29 -12.05 8.07
N GLN A 60 -12.61 -11.75 9.16
CA GLN A 60 -11.23 -12.18 9.39
C GLN A 60 -11.22 -13.68 9.66
N GLU A 61 -11.07 -14.47 8.60
CA GLU A 61 -11.04 -15.94 8.65
C GLU A 61 -9.66 -16.45 8.27
N ASP A 62 -9.16 -17.40 9.07
CA ASP A 62 -7.86 -18.02 8.82
C ASP A 62 -7.91 -18.89 7.55
N ASN A 63 -6.84 -18.86 6.76
CA ASN A 63 -6.68 -19.62 5.52
C ASN A 63 -7.71 -19.31 4.41
N VAL A 64 -8.32 -18.13 4.45
CA VAL A 64 -9.14 -17.62 3.35
C VAL A 64 -8.36 -16.56 2.58
N ASP A 65 -8.58 -16.51 1.27
CA ASP A 65 -8.07 -15.44 0.41
C ASP A 65 -8.56 -14.06 0.91
N GLY A 66 -7.63 -13.22 1.34
CA GLY A 66 -7.90 -11.88 1.88
C GLY A 66 -7.65 -10.73 0.89
N GLY A 67 -7.12 -11.02 -0.30
CA GLY A 67 -6.74 -10.01 -1.28
C GLY A 67 -5.33 -10.18 -1.85
N VAL A 68 -4.92 -9.21 -2.68
CA VAL A 68 -3.71 -9.28 -3.50
C VAL A 68 -3.01 -7.93 -3.54
N VAL A 69 -1.67 -7.95 -3.48
CA VAL A 69 -0.83 -6.80 -3.81
C VAL A 69 -0.09 -7.09 -5.11
N THR A 70 -0.32 -6.28 -6.13
CA THR A 70 0.34 -6.38 -7.44
C THR A 70 1.39 -5.29 -7.55
N TYR A 71 2.66 -5.68 -7.70
CA TYR A 71 3.76 -4.75 -7.90
C TYR A 71 4.10 -4.60 -9.39
N GLY A 72 4.26 -3.36 -9.84
CA GLY A 72 4.67 -3.06 -11.21
C GLY A 72 3.56 -3.05 -12.25
N GLY A 73 2.29 -3.10 -11.84
CA GLY A 73 1.17 -3.10 -12.75
C GLY A 73 -0.15 -2.73 -12.07
N ILE A 74 -1.18 -2.62 -12.90
CA ILE A 74 -2.57 -2.54 -12.46
C ILE A 74 -3.13 -3.97 -12.45
N ASP A 75 -3.79 -4.34 -11.36
CA ASP A 75 -4.55 -5.58 -11.26
C ASP A 75 -5.83 -5.49 -12.10
N GLN A 76 -5.84 -6.12 -13.27
CA GLN A 76 -6.99 -6.17 -14.16
C GLN A 76 -7.99 -7.28 -13.83
N GLU A 77 -7.65 -8.18 -12.90
CA GLU A 77 -8.54 -9.26 -12.47
C GLU A 77 -9.52 -8.76 -11.40
N HIS A 78 -9.04 -7.93 -10.48
CA HIS A 78 -9.80 -7.51 -9.31
C HIS A 78 -10.26 -6.05 -9.32
N CYS A 79 -9.71 -5.18 -10.17
CA CYS A 79 -10.12 -3.77 -10.28
C CYS A 79 -11.03 -3.53 -11.49
N SER A 80 -11.88 -2.49 -11.44
CA SER A 80 -12.65 -2.05 -12.60
C SER A 80 -11.75 -1.57 -13.76
N GLU A 81 -12.26 -1.62 -14.99
CA GLU A 81 -11.58 -1.06 -16.17
C GLU A 81 -11.40 0.46 -16.07
N GLU A 82 -12.28 1.15 -15.34
CA GLU A 82 -12.20 2.59 -15.11
C GLU A 82 -11.34 2.89 -13.88
N ILE A 83 -10.24 3.64 -14.08
CA ILE A 83 -9.32 4.06 -13.02
C ILE A 83 -9.41 5.58 -12.85
N ILE A 84 -9.72 6.02 -11.64
CA ILE A 84 -9.80 7.44 -11.28
C ILE A 84 -8.49 7.85 -10.59
N TYR A 85 -7.72 8.72 -11.23
CA TYR A 85 -6.48 9.26 -10.67
C TYR A 85 -6.72 10.57 -9.90
N LYS A 86 -6.09 10.71 -8.73
CA LYS A 86 -6.07 11.94 -7.92
C LYS A 86 -4.63 12.41 -7.71
N GLN A 87 -4.41 13.71 -7.86
CA GLN A 87 -3.11 14.33 -7.62
C GLN A 87 -2.78 14.32 -6.13
N LEU A 88 -1.55 13.91 -5.78
CA LEU A 88 -1.07 13.92 -4.40
C LEU A 88 -0.66 15.33 -3.95
N ILE A 89 -0.85 15.64 -2.67
CA ILE A 89 -0.47 16.93 -2.02
C ILE A 89 0.98 16.85 -1.46
N GLY A 90 1.86 16.08 -2.13
CA GLY A 90 3.25 15.88 -1.75
C GLY A 90 3.68 14.40 -1.72
N THR A 91 4.98 14.17 -1.56
CA THR A 91 5.62 12.84 -1.65
C THR A 91 6.08 12.33 -0.28
N TYR A 92 5.18 12.37 0.71
CA TYR A 92 5.41 11.75 2.03
C TYR A 92 4.46 10.57 2.24
N TYR A 93 3.17 10.85 2.12
CA TYR A 93 2.08 9.88 2.21
C TYR A 93 1.33 9.82 0.87
N TRP A 94 0.56 8.76 0.65
CA TRP A 94 -0.44 8.66 -0.42
C TRP A 94 -1.67 9.53 -0.10
N LYS A 95 -1.45 10.84 0.02
CA LYS A 95 -2.46 11.82 0.46
C LYS A 95 -2.88 12.72 -0.70
N PHE A 96 -4.18 12.79 -0.94
CA PHE A 96 -4.82 13.66 -1.93
C PHE A 96 -6.00 14.42 -1.29
N GLU A 97 -6.50 15.45 -1.98
CA GLU A 97 -7.63 16.26 -1.52
C GLU A 97 -8.97 15.61 -1.89
N VAL A 98 -9.89 15.59 -0.93
CA VAL A 98 -11.30 15.23 -1.13
C VAL A 98 -12.13 16.50 -0.92
N ARG A 99 -12.85 16.94 -1.95
CA ARG A 99 -13.60 18.21 -1.88
C ARG A 99 -15.06 18.00 -1.55
N TYR A 100 -15.64 16.90 -2.03
CA TYR A 100 -17.05 16.59 -1.85
C TYR A 100 -17.27 15.13 -1.47
N TYR A 101 -18.48 14.80 -1.03
CA TYR A 101 -18.85 13.43 -0.68
C TYR A 101 -18.83 12.50 -1.91
N GLU A 102 -19.17 13.02 -3.07
CA GLU A 102 -19.19 12.31 -4.35
C GLU A 102 -17.79 11.82 -4.76
N ASP A 103 -16.74 12.56 -4.39
CA ASP A 103 -15.35 12.11 -4.56
C ASP A 103 -15.10 10.80 -3.79
N LEU A 104 -15.68 10.64 -2.60
CA LEU A 104 -15.55 9.41 -1.79
C LEU A 104 -16.34 8.25 -2.39
N VAL A 105 -17.56 8.52 -2.87
CA VAL A 105 -18.41 7.48 -3.48
C VAL A 105 -17.77 6.91 -4.74
N SER A 106 -17.13 7.77 -5.55
CA SER A 106 -16.41 7.34 -6.75
C SER A 106 -15.27 6.35 -6.46
N LEU A 107 -14.64 6.45 -5.28
CA LEU A 107 -13.55 5.57 -4.86
C LEU A 107 -14.02 4.21 -4.32
N HIS A 108 -15.29 4.10 -3.90
CA HIS A 108 -15.84 2.84 -3.38
C HIS A 108 -16.49 1.97 -4.47
N SER A 109 -16.73 2.55 -5.65
CA SER A 109 -17.46 1.91 -6.75
C SER A 109 -16.56 1.37 -7.86
N SER A 110 -15.23 1.46 -7.68
CA SER A 110 -14.19 1.03 -8.63
C SER A 110 -13.35 -0.13 -8.09
#